data_AF-A0A367IJG2-F1
#
_entry.id   AF-A0A367IJG2-F1
#
_cell.length_a   1.000
_cell.length_b   1.000
_cell.length_c   1.000
_cell.angle_alpha   90.00
_cell.angle_beta   90.00
_cell.angle_gamma   90.00
#
_symmetry.space_group_name_H-M   'P 1'
#
loop_
_entity.id
_entity.type
_entity.pdbx_description
1 polymer ?
#
loop_
_entity_poly.entity_id
_entity_poly.type
_entity_poly.pdbx_seq_one_letter_code
_entity_poly.pdbx_strand_id
1 'polypeptide(L)'
;FFALQVLENTLQNNFDSLDANAVEYIRNNMMQYLGREFVDNTNANNEESFIRNKAAQSVTLLFIHVYPTVWPNFFKDMISLAKAPNGGSHEKAADFFVRLCISIDEEIARLDIPRTRDEVIRNTNIKDTMRLGDVQLLASFWFDLLQEFKSTNPNIAQLVLKNIGSYIAWMDISLVVNDQVMNVLYELLGNDNLRIPACECLADVISKGMLPLDKLNMIQMLNIVDILGRLDLSEPEFVEYVARLVNVLGTELCKIYTEVSLSAEGKGAAWSLIEQITPYLLKFLSNEYDDTSSAVFPFVNDMLYI
;
A
#
# COMPACT_ATOMS: atom_id res chain seq x y z
N PHE A 1 -19.29 11.88 -15.08
CA PHE A 1 -19.03 10.45 -15.38
C PHE A 1 -18.81 10.18 -16.87
N PHE A 2 -19.82 10.34 -17.74
CA PHE A 2 -19.66 10.05 -19.18
C PHE A 2 -18.51 10.83 -19.84
N ALA A 3 -18.32 12.11 -19.50
CA ALA A 3 -17.20 12.90 -20.00
C ALA A 3 -15.82 12.31 -19.62
N LEU A 4 -15.70 11.74 -18.41
CA LEU A 4 -14.47 11.05 -17.98
C LEU A 4 -14.27 9.76 -18.77
N GLN A 5 -15.33 9.00 -19.06
CA GLN A 5 -15.23 7.80 -19.92
C GLN A 5 -14.76 8.13 -21.34
N VAL A 6 -15.25 9.25 -21.92
CA VAL A 6 -14.79 9.71 -23.24
C VAL A 6 -13.32 10.07 -23.21
N LEU A 7 -12.87 10.75 -22.13
CA LEU A 7 -11.47 11.08 -21.94
C LEU A 7 -10.61 9.82 -21.81
N GLU A 8 -10.99 8.86 -20.97
CA GLU A 8 -10.27 7.60 -20.82
C GLU A 8 -10.15 6.85 -22.14
N ASN A 9 -11.24 6.72 -22.89
CA ASN A 9 -11.21 6.06 -24.20
C ASN A 9 -10.25 6.77 -25.17
N THR A 10 -10.16 8.10 -25.07
CA THR A 10 -9.21 8.89 -25.88
C THR A 10 -7.77 8.65 -25.43
N LEU A 11 -7.52 8.64 -24.11
CA LEU A 11 -6.19 8.38 -23.53
C LEU A 11 -5.72 6.94 -23.76
N GLN A 12 -6.62 5.95 -23.76
CA GLN A 12 -6.26 4.55 -23.97
C GLN A 12 -6.01 4.21 -25.45
N ASN A 13 -6.90 4.65 -26.33
CA ASN A 13 -6.92 4.16 -27.72
C ASN A 13 -6.36 5.15 -28.74
N ASN A 14 -6.36 6.46 -28.43
CA ASN A 14 -6.06 7.50 -29.40
C ASN A 14 -4.97 8.47 -28.93
N PHE A 15 -4.21 8.15 -27.88
CA PHE A 15 -3.20 9.06 -27.34
C PHE A 15 -2.15 9.44 -28.38
N ASP A 16 -1.69 8.47 -29.17
CA ASP A 16 -0.68 8.68 -30.22
C ASP A 16 -1.14 9.63 -31.35
N SER A 17 -2.45 9.90 -31.44
CA SER A 17 -3.00 10.85 -32.41
C SER A 17 -3.04 12.29 -31.89
N LEU A 18 -2.78 12.51 -30.60
CA LEU A 18 -2.80 13.82 -29.97
C LEU A 18 -1.47 14.56 -30.17
N ASP A 19 -1.55 15.84 -30.52
CA ASP A 19 -0.38 16.71 -30.55
C ASP A 19 -0.02 17.22 -29.14
N ALA A 20 1.16 17.81 -29.00
CA ALA A 20 1.64 18.31 -27.71
C ALA A 20 0.70 19.37 -27.10
N ASN A 21 0.06 20.20 -27.94
CA ASN A 21 -0.88 21.22 -27.48
C ASN A 21 -2.16 20.59 -26.91
N ALA A 22 -2.70 19.54 -27.54
CA ALA A 22 -3.85 18.81 -27.03
C ALA A 22 -3.54 18.14 -25.69
N VAL A 23 -2.35 17.53 -25.54
CA VAL A 23 -1.92 16.91 -24.28
C VAL A 23 -1.80 17.95 -23.17
N GLU A 24 -1.21 19.10 -23.45
CA GLU A 24 -1.12 20.20 -22.48
C GLU A 24 -2.50 20.77 -22.11
N TYR A 25 -3.40 20.91 -23.10
CA TYR A 25 -4.77 21.33 -22.87
C TYR A 25 -5.51 20.34 -21.96
N ILE A 26 -5.42 19.04 -22.22
CA ILE A 26 -6.02 17.99 -21.38
C ILE A 26 -5.47 18.08 -19.96
N ARG A 27 -4.15 18.19 -19.80
CA ARG A 27 -3.49 18.32 -18.49
C ARG A 27 -4.03 19.52 -17.71
N ASN A 28 -4.04 20.70 -18.33
CA ASN A 28 -4.44 21.94 -17.66
C ASN A 28 -5.93 21.91 -17.27
N ASN A 29 -6.80 21.41 -18.16
CA ASN A 29 -8.23 21.26 -17.84
C ASN A 29 -8.48 20.22 -16.75
N MET A 30 -7.70 19.13 -16.74
CA MET A 30 -7.77 18.12 -15.69
C MET A 30 -7.39 18.74 -14.34
N MET A 31 -6.24 19.43 -14.26
CA MET A 31 -5.83 20.09 -13.00
C MET A 31 -6.84 21.13 -12.51
N GLN A 32 -7.43 21.92 -13.41
CA GLN A 32 -8.50 22.86 -13.06
C GLN A 32 -9.75 22.14 -12.56
N TYR A 33 -10.14 21.03 -13.18
CA TYR A 33 -11.25 20.20 -12.72
C TYR A 33 -10.97 19.64 -11.31
N LEU A 34 -9.78 19.09 -11.09
CA LEU A 34 -9.39 18.54 -9.78
C LEU A 34 -9.39 19.62 -8.68
N GLY A 35 -8.88 20.82 -8.96
CA GLY A 35 -8.92 21.95 -8.03
C GLY A 35 -10.34 22.38 -7.70
N ARG A 36 -11.18 22.55 -8.74
CA ARG A 36 -12.56 22.95 -8.53
C ARG A 36 -13.36 21.92 -7.72
N GLU A 37 -13.22 20.63 -8.04
CA GLU A 37 -14.04 19.59 -7.39
C GLU A 37 -13.50 19.10 -6.05
N PHE A 38 -12.17 19.02 -5.87
CA PHE A 38 -11.60 18.45 -4.65
C PHE A 38 -11.07 19.48 -3.66
N VAL A 39 -10.88 20.73 -4.08
CA VAL A 39 -10.42 21.84 -3.21
C VAL A 39 -11.56 22.85 -2.96
N ASP A 40 -12.12 23.43 -4.03
CA ASP A 40 -13.09 24.53 -3.90
C ASP A 40 -14.50 24.05 -3.54
N ASN A 41 -14.89 22.85 -3.99
CA ASN A 41 -16.24 22.32 -3.80
C ASN A 41 -16.42 21.78 -2.37
N THR A 42 -16.84 22.66 -1.46
CA THR A 42 -17.14 22.32 -0.06
C THR A 42 -18.48 21.59 0.14
N ASN A 43 -19.26 21.35 -0.92
CA ASN A 43 -20.53 20.64 -0.77
C ASN A 43 -20.26 19.15 -0.52
N ALA A 44 -20.47 18.72 0.72
CA ALA A 44 -20.23 17.34 1.17
C ALA A 44 -21.22 16.30 0.59
N ASN A 45 -22.31 16.74 -0.05
CA ASN A 45 -23.51 15.90 -0.22
C ASN A 45 -23.69 15.21 -1.58
N ASN A 46 -22.85 15.43 -2.60
CA ASN A 46 -23.23 15.02 -3.98
C ASN A 46 -22.20 14.25 -4.80
N GLU A 47 -20.99 13.99 -4.31
CA GLU A 47 -20.02 13.22 -5.09
C GLU A 47 -19.86 11.78 -4.60
N GLU A 48 -20.58 10.91 -5.30
CA GLU A 48 -20.49 9.48 -5.11
C GLU A 48 -19.06 8.99 -5.34
N SER A 49 -18.63 8.01 -4.54
CA SER A 49 -17.28 7.39 -4.58
C SER A 49 -16.85 6.97 -5.99
N PHE A 50 -17.80 6.60 -6.85
CA PHE A 50 -17.52 6.21 -8.22
C PHE A 50 -16.93 7.35 -9.07
N ILE A 51 -17.28 8.62 -8.83
CA ILE A 51 -16.75 9.77 -9.60
C ILE A 51 -15.27 9.97 -9.28
N ARG A 52 -14.91 9.91 -7.99
CA ARG A 52 -13.53 9.99 -7.51
C ARG A 52 -12.65 8.90 -8.09
N ASN A 53 -13.12 7.65 -8.03
CA ASN A 53 -12.40 6.52 -8.63
C ASN A 53 -12.22 6.71 -10.14
N LYS A 54 -13.25 7.23 -10.82
CA LYS A 54 -13.19 7.47 -12.27
C LYS A 54 -12.22 8.59 -12.65
N ALA A 55 -12.23 9.67 -11.88
CA ALA A 55 -11.27 10.76 -12.05
C ALA A 55 -9.84 10.26 -11.80
N ALA A 56 -9.62 9.44 -10.77
CA ALA A 56 -8.32 8.85 -10.47
C ALA A 56 -7.83 7.98 -11.64
N GLN A 57 -8.68 7.10 -12.16
CA GLN A 57 -8.38 6.28 -13.35
C GLN A 57 -8.02 7.14 -14.57
N SER A 58 -8.79 8.20 -14.86
CA SER A 58 -8.53 9.11 -15.97
C SER A 58 -7.17 9.82 -15.83
N VAL A 59 -6.83 10.27 -14.62
CA VAL A 59 -5.54 10.91 -14.32
C VAL A 59 -4.39 9.91 -14.40
N THR A 60 -4.58 8.67 -13.93
CA THR A 60 -3.60 7.58 -14.08
C THR A 60 -3.28 7.30 -15.54
N LEU A 61 -4.30 7.25 -16.40
CA LEU A 61 -4.10 7.04 -17.84
C LEU A 61 -3.36 8.21 -18.49
N LEU A 62 -3.64 9.45 -18.08
CA LEU A 62 -2.83 10.59 -18.53
C LEU A 62 -1.39 10.44 -18.04
N PHE A 63 -1.20 10.11 -16.76
CA PHE A 63 0.10 9.95 -16.09
C PHE A 63 1.01 8.98 -16.83
N ILE A 64 0.54 7.78 -17.19
CA ILE A 64 1.38 6.76 -17.86
C ILE A 64 1.93 7.21 -19.21
N HIS A 65 1.30 8.20 -19.85
CA HIS A 65 1.75 8.72 -21.15
C HIS A 65 2.65 9.96 -21.03
N VAL A 66 2.47 10.76 -19.97
CA VAL A 66 3.17 12.05 -19.83
C VAL A 66 4.30 12.02 -18.80
N TYR A 67 4.29 11.10 -17.85
CA TYR A 67 5.37 10.88 -16.90
C TYR A 67 6.35 9.82 -17.46
N PRO A 68 7.67 10.02 -17.35
CA PRO A 68 8.36 11.09 -16.62
C PRO A 68 8.76 12.32 -17.44
N THR A 69 8.56 12.33 -18.75
CA THR A 69 9.20 13.32 -19.65
C THR A 69 8.42 14.64 -19.80
N VAL A 70 7.13 14.56 -20.10
CA VAL A 70 6.28 15.73 -20.38
C VAL A 70 5.81 16.40 -19.08
N TRP A 71 5.58 15.62 -18.02
CA TRP A 71 5.15 16.12 -16.72
C TRP A 71 6.01 15.56 -15.56
N PRO A 72 7.28 15.98 -15.45
CA PRO A 72 8.20 15.45 -14.44
C PRO A 72 7.80 15.81 -12.99
N ASN A 73 7.11 16.94 -12.78
CA ASN A 73 6.69 17.39 -11.44
C ASN A 73 5.30 16.86 -11.03
N PHE A 74 4.77 15.85 -11.72
CA PHE A 74 3.41 15.32 -11.49
C PHE A 74 3.07 15.14 -10.01
N PHE A 75 3.87 14.38 -9.26
CA PHE A 75 3.57 14.11 -7.85
C PHE A 75 3.63 15.37 -6.97
N LYS A 76 4.54 16.30 -7.25
CA LYS A 76 4.60 17.57 -6.52
C LYS A 76 3.34 18.40 -6.74
N ASP A 77 2.87 18.48 -7.98
CA ASP A 77 1.66 19.23 -8.33
C ASP A 77 0.42 18.60 -7.67
N MET A 78 0.34 17.26 -7.65
CA MET A 78 -0.76 16.53 -6.99
C MET A 78 -0.73 16.66 -5.47
N ILE A 79 0.46 16.67 -4.85
CA ILE A 79 0.61 16.91 -3.41
C ILE A 79 0.24 18.36 -3.07
N SER A 80 0.68 19.33 -3.88
CA SER A 80 0.33 20.73 -3.70
C SER A 80 -1.18 20.98 -3.80
N LEU A 81 -1.90 20.20 -4.62
CA LEU A 81 -3.35 20.22 -4.68
C LEU A 81 -4.01 19.71 -3.39
N ALA A 82 -3.44 18.68 -2.77
CA ALA A 82 -3.97 18.08 -1.54
C ALA A 82 -3.69 18.93 -0.29
N LYS A 83 -2.59 19.69 -0.28
CA LYS A 83 -2.20 20.53 0.86
C LYS A 83 -3.07 21.78 0.97
N ALA A 84 -3.51 22.07 2.18
CA ALA A 84 -4.28 23.26 2.49
C ALA A 84 -3.38 24.43 2.95
N PRO A 85 -3.79 25.70 2.72
CA PRO A 85 -2.97 26.87 3.09
C PRO A 85 -2.69 27.01 4.59
N ASN A 86 -3.48 26.36 5.44
CA ASN A 86 -3.35 26.37 6.90
C ASN A 86 -2.30 25.38 7.44
N GLY A 87 -1.62 24.64 6.57
CA GLY A 87 -0.62 23.64 6.94
C GLY A 87 -1.16 22.23 7.15
N GLY A 88 -2.47 22.00 7.03
CA GLY A 88 -3.09 20.68 6.96
C GLY A 88 -3.39 20.24 5.52
N SER A 89 -4.30 19.29 5.36
CA SER A 89 -4.71 18.76 4.06
C SER A 89 -6.21 18.97 3.81
N HIS A 90 -6.58 19.22 2.55
CA HIS A 90 -7.98 19.20 2.14
C HIS A 90 -8.48 17.75 2.13
N GLU A 91 -9.42 17.39 3.02
CA GLU A 91 -9.90 16.00 3.16
C GLU A 91 -10.27 15.31 1.85
N LYS A 92 -11.05 15.99 0.99
CA LYS A 92 -11.47 15.46 -0.30
C LYS A 92 -10.30 15.25 -1.27
N ALA A 93 -9.38 16.21 -1.32
CA ALA A 93 -8.20 16.13 -2.18
C ALA A 93 -7.20 15.09 -1.66
N ALA A 94 -7.09 14.91 -0.34
CA ALA A 94 -6.31 13.85 0.28
C ALA A 94 -6.87 12.46 -0.05
N ASP A 95 -8.18 12.24 0.13
CA ASP A 95 -8.83 10.98 -0.28
C ASP A 95 -8.62 10.70 -1.78
N PHE A 96 -8.84 11.70 -2.64
CA PHE A 96 -8.59 11.57 -4.08
C PHE A 96 -7.13 11.25 -4.39
N PHE A 97 -6.18 11.93 -3.76
CA PHE A 97 -4.75 11.71 -3.97
C PHE A 97 -4.34 10.28 -3.63
N VAL A 98 -4.83 9.73 -2.53
CA VAL A 98 -4.51 8.34 -2.15
C VAL A 98 -5.17 7.36 -3.13
N ARG A 99 -6.41 7.61 -3.58
CA ARG A 99 -7.05 6.81 -4.65
C ARG A 99 -6.26 6.85 -5.95
N LEU A 100 -5.70 8.01 -6.30
CA LEU A 100 -4.83 8.15 -7.47
C LEU A 100 -3.55 7.34 -7.30
N CYS A 101 -2.90 7.37 -6.13
CA CYS A 101 -1.71 6.56 -5.87
C CYS A 101 -2.00 5.06 -6.00
N ILE A 102 -3.13 4.59 -5.45
CA ILE A 102 -3.58 3.21 -5.60
C ILE A 102 -3.84 2.90 -7.08
N SER A 103 -4.55 3.76 -7.81
CA SER A 103 -4.83 3.55 -9.23
C SER A 103 -3.55 3.49 -10.06
N ILE A 104 -2.53 4.29 -9.73
CA ILE A 104 -1.22 4.24 -10.40
C ILE A 104 -0.54 2.91 -10.15
N ASP A 105 -0.46 2.46 -8.90
CA ASP A 105 0.14 1.16 -8.53
C ASP A 105 -0.57 -0.01 -9.24
N GLU A 106 -1.90 0.05 -9.26
CA GLU A 106 -2.76 -0.87 -9.97
C GLU A 106 -2.47 -0.97 -11.48
N GLU A 107 -2.08 0.14 -12.11
CA GLU A 107 -1.75 0.21 -13.54
C GLU A 107 -0.31 -0.27 -13.81
N ILE A 108 0.66 0.13 -12.97
CA ILE A 108 2.10 -0.05 -13.24
C ILE A 108 2.77 -1.23 -12.52
N ALA A 109 2.19 -1.74 -11.43
CA ALA A 109 2.84 -2.70 -10.53
C ALA A 109 2.09 -4.03 -10.38
N ARG A 110 0.76 -4.06 -10.45
CA ARG A 110 -0.06 -5.28 -10.31
C ARG A 110 0.39 -6.41 -11.24
N LEU A 111 0.77 -7.57 -10.73
CA LEU A 111 1.34 -8.67 -11.54
C LEU A 111 0.29 -9.60 -12.18
N ASP A 112 -0.95 -9.55 -11.72
CA ASP A 112 -2.08 -10.36 -12.17
C ASP A 112 -2.69 -9.87 -13.50
N ILE A 113 -2.39 -8.63 -13.91
CA ILE A 113 -2.85 -8.06 -15.17
C ILE A 113 -1.88 -8.45 -16.30
N PRO A 114 -2.35 -9.18 -17.34
CA PRO A 114 -1.55 -9.47 -18.52
C PRO A 114 -1.18 -8.17 -19.23
N ARG A 115 0.12 -7.95 -19.49
CA ARG A 115 0.62 -6.76 -20.17
C ARG A 115 1.43 -7.13 -21.40
N THR A 116 1.36 -6.26 -22.40
CA THR A 116 2.22 -6.31 -23.57
C THR A 116 3.66 -5.99 -23.19
N ARG A 117 4.60 -6.35 -24.08
CA ARG A 117 6.03 -6.08 -23.88
C ARG A 117 6.31 -4.59 -23.71
N ASP A 118 5.65 -3.74 -24.50
CA ASP A 118 5.86 -2.29 -24.48
C ASP A 118 5.34 -1.67 -23.18
N GLU A 119 4.20 -2.14 -22.67
CA GLU A 119 3.68 -1.73 -21.36
C GLU A 119 4.61 -2.13 -20.22
N VAL A 120 5.19 -3.34 -20.26
CA VAL A 120 6.16 -3.77 -19.23
C VAL A 120 7.40 -2.88 -19.24
N ILE A 121 7.93 -2.53 -20.42
CA ILE A 121 9.07 -1.62 -20.55
C ILE A 121 8.72 -0.23 -20.01
N ARG A 122 7.59 0.33 -20.43
CA ARG A 122 7.08 1.63 -19.95
C ARG A 122 6.91 1.65 -18.44
N ASN A 123 6.23 0.65 -17.88
CA ASN A 123 5.93 0.58 -16.45
C ASN A 123 7.19 0.38 -15.61
N THR A 124 8.18 -0.36 -16.13
CA THR A 124 9.50 -0.48 -15.50
C THR A 124 10.20 0.87 -15.46
N ASN A 125 10.24 1.59 -16.59
CA ASN A 125 10.83 2.93 -16.66
C ASN A 125 10.14 3.94 -15.72
N ILE A 126 8.80 3.89 -15.64
CA ILE A 126 8.03 4.73 -14.70
C ILE A 126 8.45 4.42 -13.26
N LYS A 127 8.41 3.14 -12.83
CA LYS A 127 8.77 2.75 -11.46
C LYS A 127 10.21 3.12 -11.12
N ASP A 128 11.15 2.90 -12.04
CA ASP A 128 12.55 3.24 -11.83
C ASP A 128 12.75 4.75 -11.71
N THR A 129 12.05 5.54 -12.52
CA THR A 129 12.10 7.01 -12.40
C THR A 129 11.50 7.48 -11.09
N MET A 130 10.36 6.90 -10.67
CA MET A 130 9.73 7.24 -9.38
C MET A 130 10.67 6.97 -8.20
N ARG A 131 11.47 5.89 -8.25
CA ARG A 131 12.44 5.53 -7.19
C ARG A 131 13.57 6.54 -7.03
N LEU A 132 13.81 7.41 -8.02
CA LEU A 132 14.86 8.45 -7.97
C LEU A 132 14.52 9.65 -7.06
N GLY A 133 13.33 9.70 -6.46
CA GLY A 133 12.99 10.72 -5.48
C GLY A 133 11.49 10.86 -5.19
N ASP A 134 10.64 10.54 -6.17
CA ASP A 134 9.19 10.70 -6.02
C ASP A 134 8.61 9.73 -4.98
N VAL A 135 9.11 8.49 -4.92
CA VAL A 135 8.66 7.51 -3.92
C VAL A 135 8.96 7.96 -2.49
N GLN A 136 10.09 8.62 -2.25
CA GLN A 136 10.46 9.15 -0.94
C GLN A 136 9.53 10.32 -0.55
N LEU A 137 9.23 11.20 -1.52
CA LEU A 137 8.27 12.29 -1.34
C LEU A 137 6.86 11.75 -1.03
N LEU A 138 6.43 10.72 -1.76
CA LEU A 138 5.15 10.06 -1.58
C LEU A 138 5.06 9.39 -0.21
N ALA A 139 6.05 8.59 0.18
CA ALA A 139 6.08 7.92 1.48
C ALA A 139 5.99 8.91 2.64
N SER A 140 6.75 10.02 2.57
CA SER A 140 6.67 11.09 3.56
C SER A 140 5.27 11.69 3.64
N PHE A 141 4.66 12.00 2.49
CA PHE A 141 3.34 12.62 2.47
C PHE A 141 2.23 11.67 2.91
N TRP A 142 2.29 10.39 2.56
CA TRP A 142 1.38 9.38 3.09
C TRP A 142 1.47 9.27 4.60
N PHE A 143 2.67 9.33 5.16
CA PHE A 143 2.84 9.32 6.61
C PHE A 143 2.25 10.58 7.27
N ASP A 144 2.42 11.76 6.67
CA ASP A 144 1.77 12.99 7.13
C ASP A 144 0.24 12.85 7.13
N LEU A 145 -0.33 12.34 6.03
CA LEU A 145 -1.77 12.08 5.91
C LEU A 145 -2.27 11.05 6.94
N LEU A 146 -1.50 9.99 7.19
CA LEU A 146 -1.84 8.98 8.19
C LEU A 146 -1.93 9.61 9.59
N GLN A 147 -0.94 10.42 9.96
CA GLN A 147 -0.89 11.08 11.26
C GLN A 147 -1.99 12.14 11.41
N GLU A 148 -2.31 12.88 10.35
CA GLU A 148 -3.39 13.87 10.33
C GLU A 148 -4.77 13.21 10.45
N PHE A 149 -5.00 12.12 9.71
CA PHE A 149 -6.32 11.51 9.56
C PHE A 149 -6.61 10.34 10.50
N LYS A 150 -5.62 9.79 11.22
CA LYS A 150 -5.86 8.67 12.15
C LYS A 150 -6.92 8.95 13.23
N SER A 151 -7.10 10.22 13.62
CA SER A 151 -8.09 10.63 14.62
C SER A 151 -9.24 11.44 14.04
N THR A 152 -9.05 12.15 12.93
CA THR A 152 -10.05 13.07 12.36
C THR A 152 -10.94 12.39 11.33
N ASN A 153 -10.39 11.54 10.46
CA ASN A 153 -11.13 10.82 9.43
C ASN A 153 -10.51 9.43 9.17
N PRO A 154 -10.89 8.41 9.96
CA PRO A 154 -10.29 7.07 9.87
C PRO A 154 -10.37 6.46 8.48
N ASN A 155 -11.40 6.76 7.69
CA ASN A 155 -11.54 6.22 6.33
C ASN A 155 -10.36 6.61 5.42
N ILE A 156 -9.85 7.84 5.54
CA ILE A 156 -8.68 8.29 4.78
C ILE A 156 -7.43 7.56 5.31
N ALA A 157 -7.27 7.44 6.62
CA ALA A 157 -6.15 6.72 7.24
C ALA A 157 -6.12 5.23 6.83
N GLN A 158 -7.28 4.56 6.77
CA GLN A 158 -7.39 3.18 6.25
C GLN A 158 -6.92 3.10 4.79
N LEU A 159 -7.35 4.05 3.95
CA LEU A 159 -6.95 4.10 2.55
C LEU A 159 -5.45 4.35 2.40
N VAL A 160 -4.86 5.18 3.25
CA VAL A 160 -3.41 5.45 3.30
C VAL A 160 -2.64 4.20 3.67
N LEU A 161 -3.06 3.45 4.69
CA LEU A 161 -2.44 2.18 5.09
C LEU A 161 -2.47 1.16 3.96
N LYS A 162 -3.63 1.00 3.30
CA LYS A 162 -3.78 0.15 2.12
C LYS A 162 -2.84 0.55 0.98
N ASN A 163 -2.72 1.86 0.72
CA ASN A 163 -1.82 2.37 -0.31
C ASN A 163 -0.35 2.11 0.05
N ILE A 164 0.07 2.33 1.30
CA ILE A 164 1.43 1.99 1.72
C ILE A 164 1.70 0.50 1.50
N GLY A 165 0.77 -0.36 1.91
CA GLY A 165 0.80 -1.82 1.70
C GLY A 165 1.12 -2.21 0.25
N SER A 166 0.40 -1.62 -0.70
CA SER A 166 0.59 -1.97 -2.12
C SER A 166 1.95 -1.54 -2.69
N TYR A 167 2.47 -0.39 -2.25
CA TYR A 167 3.78 0.10 -2.71
C TYR A 167 4.97 -0.63 -2.06
N ILE A 168 4.81 -1.23 -0.87
CA ILE A 168 5.88 -2.00 -0.18
C ILE A 168 6.48 -3.06 -1.11
N ALA A 169 5.68 -3.67 -1.98
CA ALA A 169 6.11 -4.72 -2.90
C ALA A 169 7.29 -4.28 -3.80
N TRP A 170 7.39 -3.00 -4.15
CA TRP A 170 8.38 -2.52 -5.12
C TRP A 170 9.14 -1.24 -4.70
N MET A 171 8.75 -0.56 -3.63
CA MET A 171 9.52 0.57 -3.08
C MET A 171 10.71 0.11 -2.23
N ASP A 172 11.55 1.05 -1.78
CA ASP A 172 12.57 0.78 -0.77
C ASP A 172 11.90 0.56 0.60
N ILE A 173 12.18 -0.58 1.26
CA ILE A 173 11.56 -0.93 2.53
C ILE A 173 11.92 0.03 3.66
N SER A 174 13.09 0.66 3.61
CA SER A 174 13.55 1.59 4.67
C SER A 174 12.64 2.81 4.84
N LEU A 175 11.85 3.14 3.80
CA LEU A 175 10.85 4.21 3.85
C LEU A 175 9.68 3.89 4.77
N VAL A 176 9.41 2.60 4.99
CA VAL A 176 8.32 2.11 5.86
C VAL A 176 8.89 1.49 7.14
N VAL A 177 9.93 0.67 7.04
CA VAL A 177 10.55 0.01 8.20
C VAL A 177 11.60 0.94 8.80
N ASN A 178 11.12 1.85 9.64
CA ASN A 178 11.91 2.71 10.50
C ASN A 178 11.12 2.99 11.79
N ASP A 179 11.80 3.45 12.84
CA ASP A 179 11.21 3.64 14.17
C ASP A 179 9.98 4.54 14.13
N GLN A 180 9.99 5.61 13.32
CA GLN A 180 8.89 6.57 13.27
C GLN A 180 7.60 5.93 12.75
N VAL A 181 7.68 5.19 11.64
CA VAL A 181 6.50 4.56 11.03
C VAL A 181 6.07 3.33 11.82
N MET A 182 7.01 2.51 12.30
CA MET A 182 6.69 1.29 13.07
C MET A 182 6.02 1.59 14.39
N ASN A 183 6.47 2.64 15.11
CA ASN A 183 5.80 3.07 16.34
C ASN A 183 4.34 3.46 16.09
N VAL A 184 4.05 4.14 14.97
CA VAL A 184 2.68 4.49 14.60
C VAL A 184 1.88 3.24 14.22
N LEU A 185 2.43 2.31 13.41
CA LEU A 185 1.70 1.08 13.08
C LEU A 185 1.34 0.27 14.34
N TYR A 186 2.26 0.16 15.30
CA TYR A 186 1.97 -0.53 16.56
C TYR A 186 0.94 0.20 17.42
N GLU A 187 0.95 1.53 17.45
CA GLU A 187 -0.11 2.33 18.10
C GLU A 187 -1.48 2.03 17.45
N LEU A 188 -1.53 1.96 16.12
CA LEU A 188 -2.77 1.74 15.37
C LEU A 188 -3.36 0.34 15.56
N LEU A 189 -2.56 -0.66 15.94
CA LEU A 189 -3.08 -1.99 16.30
C LEU A 189 -4.01 -1.96 17.53
N GLY A 190 -3.91 -0.93 18.37
CA GLY A 190 -4.81 -0.71 19.51
C GLY A 190 -6.03 0.17 19.19
N ASN A 191 -6.19 0.63 17.94
CA ASN A 191 -7.31 1.49 17.52
C ASN A 191 -8.35 0.68 16.75
N ASP A 192 -9.57 0.57 17.27
CA ASP A 192 -10.62 -0.26 16.68
C ASP A 192 -10.94 0.04 15.21
N ASN A 193 -10.80 1.30 14.78
CA ASN A 193 -11.06 1.68 13.39
C ASN A 193 -9.88 1.42 12.43
N LEU A 194 -8.68 1.19 12.94
CA LEU A 194 -7.43 1.14 12.15
C LEU A 194 -6.60 -0.12 12.38
N ARG A 195 -6.93 -0.93 13.39
CA ARG A 195 -6.21 -2.16 13.76
C ARG A 195 -6.14 -3.16 12.61
N ILE A 196 -7.20 -3.32 11.84
CA ILE A 196 -7.24 -4.24 10.70
C ILE A 196 -6.28 -3.77 9.59
N PRO A 197 -6.41 -2.56 9.01
CA PRO A 197 -5.47 -2.11 7.97
C PRO A 197 -4.02 -1.96 8.45
N ALA A 198 -3.80 -1.66 9.74
CA ALA A 198 -2.46 -1.65 10.32
C ALA A 198 -1.85 -3.07 10.36
N CYS A 199 -2.66 -4.06 10.74
CA CYS A 199 -2.26 -5.47 10.73
C CYS A 199 -1.97 -5.98 9.31
N GLU A 200 -2.80 -5.61 8.32
CA GLU A 200 -2.55 -5.92 6.91
C GLU A 200 -1.26 -5.27 6.40
N CYS A 201 -1.04 -3.99 6.70
CA CYS A 201 0.19 -3.28 6.33
C CYS A 201 1.45 -3.94 6.93
N LEU A 202 1.38 -4.43 8.18
CA LEU A 202 2.47 -5.23 8.77
C LEU A 202 2.67 -6.57 8.06
N ALA A 203 1.59 -7.22 7.62
CA ALA A 203 1.70 -8.43 6.81
C ALA A 203 2.36 -8.13 5.45
N ASP A 204 2.08 -6.99 4.83
CA ASP A 204 2.75 -6.55 3.59
C ASP A 204 4.24 -6.29 3.80
N VAL A 205 4.62 -5.65 4.92
CA VAL A 205 6.03 -5.48 5.32
C VAL A 205 6.74 -6.83 5.39
N ILE A 206 6.14 -7.81 6.08
CA ILE A 206 6.74 -9.15 6.23
C ILE A 206 6.74 -9.91 4.90
N SER A 207 5.74 -9.69 4.05
CA SER A 207 5.62 -10.35 2.74
C SER A 207 6.63 -9.85 1.72
N LYS A 208 7.31 -8.71 1.98
CA LYS A 208 8.29 -8.15 1.04
C LYS A 208 9.37 -9.19 0.65
N GLY A 209 9.62 -9.30 -0.65
CA GLY A 209 10.74 -10.08 -1.18
C GLY A 209 12.08 -9.48 -0.76
N MET A 210 12.88 -10.25 -0.03
CA MET A 210 14.18 -9.86 0.51
C MET A 210 15.13 -11.06 0.54
N LEU A 211 16.43 -10.81 0.63
CA LEU A 211 17.39 -11.88 0.89
C LEU A 211 17.09 -12.51 2.26
N PRO A 212 17.20 -13.86 2.40
CA PRO A 212 16.80 -14.57 3.61
C PRO A 212 17.40 -14.01 4.91
N LEU A 213 18.68 -13.65 4.90
CA LEU A 213 19.36 -13.07 6.07
C LEU A 213 18.84 -11.66 6.40
N ASP A 214 18.70 -10.80 5.40
CA ASP A 214 18.19 -9.43 5.59
C ASP A 214 16.74 -9.46 6.10
N LYS A 215 15.94 -10.39 5.57
CA LYS A 215 14.57 -10.63 5.99
C LYS A 215 14.48 -11.10 7.44
N LEU A 216 15.35 -12.05 7.83
CA LEU A 216 15.43 -12.52 9.21
C LEU A 216 15.78 -11.38 10.18
N ASN A 217 16.79 -10.58 9.85
CA ASN A 217 17.19 -9.43 10.66
C ASN A 217 16.05 -8.41 10.81
N MET A 218 15.33 -8.13 9.71
CA MET A 218 14.15 -7.27 9.73
C MET A 218 13.06 -7.84 10.63
N ILE A 219 12.71 -9.12 10.49
CA ILE A 219 11.69 -9.79 11.32
C ILE A 219 12.05 -9.72 12.80
N GLN A 220 13.33 -9.95 13.15
CA GLN A 220 13.82 -9.81 14.52
C GLN A 220 13.65 -8.38 15.06
N MET A 221 13.96 -7.37 14.24
CA MET A 221 13.80 -5.96 14.60
C MET A 221 12.32 -5.59 14.83
N LEU A 222 11.41 -6.10 14.00
CA LEU A 222 9.97 -5.84 14.12
C LEU A 222 9.35 -6.44 15.39
N ASN A 223 10.02 -7.40 16.03
CA ASN A 223 9.62 -8.02 17.30
C ASN A 223 8.12 -8.39 17.37
N ILE A 224 7.57 -8.93 16.28
CA ILE A 224 6.13 -9.16 16.11
C ILE A 224 5.57 -10.10 17.19
N VAL A 225 6.37 -11.06 17.68
CA VAL A 225 5.96 -11.99 18.75
C VAL A 225 5.52 -11.24 20.02
N ASP A 226 6.30 -10.25 20.46
CA ASP A 226 5.98 -9.44 21.63
C ASP A 226 4.72 -8.60 21.42
N ILE A 227 4.55 -8.06 20.21
CA ILE A 227 3.34 -7.32 19.81
C ILE A 227 2.12 -8.24 19.87
N LEU A 228 2.19 -9.45 19.29
CA LEU A 228 1.09 -10.44 19.32
C LEU A 228 0.65 -10.78 20.75
N GLY A 229 1.58 -10.79 21.72
CA GLY A 229 1.28 -11.00 23.13
C GLY A 229 0.48 -9.88 23.80
N ARG A 230 0.43 -8.68 23.21
CA ARG A 230 -0.24 -7.50 23.75
C ARG A 230 -1.56 -7.16 23.06
N LEU A 231 -1.86 -7.81 21.94
CA LEU A 231 -3.08 -7.54 21.17
C LEU A 231 -4.33 -8.01 21.91
N ASP A 232 -5.38 -7.19 21.87
CA ASP A 232 -6.71 -7.62 22.29
C ASP A 232 -7.37 -8.46 21.18
N LEU A 233 -7.61 -9.73 21.48
CA LEU A 233 -8.17 -10.73 20.57
C LEU A 233 -9.64 -11.05 20.91
N SER A 234 -10.37 -10.03 21.37
CA SER A 234 -11.79 -10.12 21.72
C SER A 234 -12.72 -10.12 20.50
N GLU A 235 -12.36 -9.39 19.44
CA GLU A 235 -13.17 -9.25 18.23
C GLU A 235 -12.83 -10.31 17.18
N PRO A 236 -13.80 -11.16 16.75
CA PRO A 236 -13.54 -12.23 15.79
C PRO A 236 -12.97 -11.76 14.44
N GLU A 237 -13.46 -10.63 13.93
CA GLU A 237 -12.99 -10.08 12.65
C GLU A 237 -11.49 -9.73 12.73
N PHE A 238 -11.05 -9.01 13.77
CA PHE A 238 -9.62 -8.72 13.93
C PHE A 238 -8.78 -9.96 14.14
N VAL A 239 -9.30 -10.94 14.88
CA VAL A 239 -8.61 -12.21 15.14
C VAL A 239 -8.24 -12.93 13.83
N GLU A 240 -9.10 -12.87 12.82
CA GLU A 240 -8.82 -13.40 11.49
C GLU A 240 -7.58 -12.71 10.85
N TYR A 241 -7.49 -11.38 10.93
CA TYR A 241 -6.34 -10.64 10.38
C TYR A 241 -5.05 -10.89 11.16
N VAL A 242 -5.13 -11.05 12.49
CA VAL A 242 -3.96 -11.46 13.29
C VAL A 242 -3.52 -12.88 12.94
N ALA A 243 -4.47 -13.79 12.67
CA ALA A 243 -4.16 -15.14 12.21
C ALA A 243 -3.46 -15.11 10.84
N ARG A 244 -3.91 -14.26 9.90
CA ARG A 244 -3.23 -14.02 8.62
C ARG A 244 -1.81 -13.46 8.80
N LEU A 245 -1.62 -12.52 9.74
CA LEU A 245 -0.29 -11.99 10.06
C LEU A 245 0.65 -13.10 10.57
N VAL A 246 0.17 -13.95 11.49
CA VAL A 246 0.94 -15.10 12.00
C VAL A 246 1.23 -16.10 10.88
N ASN A 247 0.28 -16.34 9.99
CA ASN A 247 0.48 -17.20 8.83
C ASN A 247 1.59 -16.67 7.91
N VAL A 248 1.54 -15.38 7.56
CA VAL A 248 2.57 -14.74 6.72
C VAL A 248 3.94 -14.80 7.40
N LEU A 249 4.01 -14.47 8.69
CA LEU A 249 5.25 -14.55 9.46
C LEU A 249 5.82 -15.97 9.48
N GLY A 250 4.99 -16.97 9.77
CA GLY A 250 5.40 -18.35 9.85
C GLY A 250 5.85 -18.94 8.51
N THR A 251 5.08 -18.71 7.44
CA THR A 251 5.46 -19.18 6.09
C THR A 251 6.78 -18.56 5.64
N GLU A 252 7.01 -17.27 5.89
CA GLU A 252 8.30 -16.63 5.57
C GLU A 252 9.45 -17.17 6.42
N LEU A 253 9.24 -17.43 7.71
CA LEU A 253 10.26 -18.05 8.55
C LEU A 253 10.59 -19.48 8.11
N CYS A 254 9.61 -20.29 7.71
CA CYS A 254 9.84 -21.63 7.16
C CYS A 254 10.66 -21.58 5.86
N LYS A 255 10.37 -20.64 4.97
CA LYS A 255 11.16 -20.40 3.75
C LYS A 255 12.60 -20.00 4.09
N ILE A 256 12.79 -19.11 5.06
CA ILE A 256 14.12 -18.72 5.52
C ILE A 256 14.88 -19.91 6.12
N TYR A 257 14.23 -20.73 6.93
CA TYR A 257 14.85 -21.90 7.58
C TYR A 257 15.30 -22.97 6.59
N THR A 258 14.49 -23.22 5.56
CA THR A 258 14.78 -24.22 4.50
C THR A 258 15.86 -23.77 3.52
N GLU A 259 16.17 -22.48 3.49
CA GLU A 259 17.18 -21.91 2.61
C GLU A 259 18.56 -22.57 2.81
N VAL A 260 19.18 -23.03 1.71
CA VAL A 260 20.46 -23.74 1.77
C VAL A 260 21.62 -22.77 2.03
N SER A 261 21.51 -21.54 1.56
CA SER A 261 22.56 -20.52 1.69
C SER A 261 22.68 -19.91 3.08
N LEU A 262 21.71 -20.14 3.98
CA LEU A 262 21.68 -19.58 5.32
C LEU A 262 22.61 -20.34 6.28
N SER A 263 23.34 -19.61 7.13
CA SER A 263 24.25 -20.18 8.14
C SER A 263 23.49 -20.98 9.20
N ALA A 264 24.18 -21.89 9.90
CA ALA A 264 23.59 -22.65 11.00
C ALA A 264 23.03 -21.75 12.11
N GLU A 265 23.71 -20.63 12.39
CA GLU A 265 23.25 -19.61 13.33
C GLU A 265 21.96 -18.94 12.86
N GLY A 266 21.88 -18.56 11.58
CA GLY A 266 20.67 -17.99 10.99
C GLY A 266 19.49 -18.96 11.02
N LYS A 267 19.74 -20.25 10.75
CA LYS A 267 18.72 -21.31 10.87
C LYS A 267 18.26 -21.49 12.31
N GLY A 268 19.17 -21.49 13.28
CA GLY A 268 18.83 -21.55 14.69
C GLY A 268 17.97 -20.36 15.14
N ALA A 269 18.29 -19.15 14.66
CA ALA A 269 17.51 -17.96 14.94
C ALA A 269 16.10 -18.00 14.31
N ALA A 270 15.99 -18.43 13.05
CA ALA A 270 14.69 -18.62 12.40
C ALA A 270 13.85 -19.67 13.12
N TRP A 271 14.45 -20.80 13.51
CA TRP A 271 13.78 -21.86 14.27
C TRP A 271 13.27 -21.36 15.62
N SER A 272 14.07 -20.59 16.36
CA SER A 272 13.65 -20.01 17.64
C SER A 272 12.41 -19.11 17.49
N LEU A 273 12.32 -18.35 16.39
CA LEU A 273 11.14 -17.54 16.10
C LEU A 273 9.93 -18.42 15.73
N ILE A 274 10.13 -19.49 14.95
CA ILE A 274 9.09 -20.48 14.62
C ILE A 274 8.52 -21.09 15.92
N GLU A 275 9.37 -21.51 16.84
CA GLU A 275 8.96 -22.05 18.15
C GLU A 275 8.12 -21.04 18.94
N GLN A 276 8.51 -19.77 18.93
CA GLN A 276 7.79 -18.70 19.63
C GLN A 276 6.41 -18.40 19.04
N ILE A 277 6.23 -18.51 17.72
CA ILE A 277 4.93 -18.27 17.06
C ILE A 277 4.04 -19.51 17.05
N THR A 278 4.58 -20.71 17.30
CA THR A 278 3.84 -21.98 17.28
C THR A 278 2.62 -21.99 18.22
N PRO A 279 2.67 -21.46 19.46
CA PRO A 279 1.48 -21.36 20.31
C PRO A 279 0.34 -20.54 19.68
N TYR A 280 0.67 -19.48 18.94
CA TYR A 280 -0.33 -18.66 18.23
C TYR A 280 -0.92 -19.42 17.04
N LEU A 281 -0.07 -20.12 16.27
CA LEU A 281 -0.52 -21.02 15.21
C LEU A 281 -1.55 -22.02 15.73
N LEU A 282 -1.24 -22.73 16.82
CA LEU A 282 -2.15 -23.73 17.41
C LEU A 282 -3.43 -23.08 17.95
N LYS A 283 -3.32 -21.91 18.59
CA LYS A 283 -4.48 -21.16 19.09
C LYS A 283 -5.45 -20.80 17.96
N PHE A 284 -4.95 -20.26 16.86
CA PHE A 284 -5.78 -19.88 15.71
C PHE A 284 -6.29 -21.09 14.94
N LEU A 285 -5.49 -22.15 14.81
CA LEU A 285 -5.92 -23.41 14.21
C LEU A 285 -7.09 -24.05 14.97
N SER A 286 -7.13 -23.90 16.30
CA SER A 286 -8.21 -24.39 17.16
C SER A 286 -9.41 -23.43 17.29
N ASN A 287 -9.43 -22.32 16.55
CA ASN A 287 -10.49 -21.34 16.65
C ASN A 287 -11.83 -21.91 16.15
N GLU A 288 -12.94 -21.48 16.76
CA GLU A 288 -14.29 -21.91 16.40
C GLU A 288 -14.77 -21.38 15.04
N TYR A 289 -14.19 -20.28 14.57
CA TYR A 289 -14.49 -19.70 13.26
C TYR A 289 -13.57 -20.28 12.19
N ASP A 290 -14.19 -20.88 11.16
CA ASP A 290 -13.49 -21.50 10.03
C ASP A 290 -12.60 -20.50 9.26
N ASP A 291 -13.01 -19.24 9.14
CA ASP A 291 -12.21 -18.19 8.47
C ASP A 291 -10.89 -17.94 9.21
N THR A 292 -10.89 -17.97 10.54
CA THR A 292 -9.66 -17.83 11.35
C THR A 292 -8.80 -19.08 11.30
N SER A 293 -9.40 -20.28 11.42
CA SER A 293 -8.63 -21.52 11.45
C SER A 293 -7.99 -21.84 10.10
N SER A 294 -8.71 -21.59 9.00
CA SER A 294 -8.21 -21.79 7.63
C SER A 294 -7.13 -20.77 7.23
N ALA A 295 -7.13 -19.58 7.82
CA ALA A 295 -6.14 -18.53 7.54
C ALA A 295 -4.69 -18.96 7.85
N VAL A 296 -4.48 -19.94 8.74
CA VAL A 296 -3.14 -20.42 9.15
C VAL A 296 -2.71 -21.72 8.47
N PHE A 297 -3.54 -22.30 7.61
CA PHE A 297 -3.22 -23.57 6.93
C PHE A 297 -1.92 -23.54 6.11
N PRO A 298 -1.58 -22.46 5.37
CA PRO A 298 -0.31 -22.39 4.66
C PRO A 298 0.90 -22.55 5.60
N PHE A 299 0.88 -21.89 6.76
CA PHE A 299 1.95 -22.03 7.75
C PHE A 299 2.00 -23.44 8.34
N VAL A 300 0.85 -24.04 8.69
CA VAL A 300 0.82 -25.45 9.14
C VAL A 300 1.48 -26.36 8.10
N ASN A 301 1.11 -26.19 6.83
CA ASN A 301 1.63 -27.02 5.75
C ASN A 301 3.15 -26.86 5.62
N ASP A 302 3.65 -25.63 5.57
CA ASP A 302 5.09 -25.35 5.48
C ASP A 302 5.85 -25.92 6.70
N MET A 303 5.29 -25.79 7.90
CA MET A 303 5.89 -26.31 9.14
C MET A 303 5.99 -27.84 9.18
N LEU A 304 5.13 -28.57 8.45
CA LEU A 304 5.20 -30.03 8.35
C LEU A 304 6.29 -30.52 7.38
N TYR A 305 6.80 -29.63 6.51
CA TYR A 305 7.84 -29.95 5.52
C TYR A 305 9.26 -29.59 5.96
N ILE A 306 9.43 -28.85 7.07
CA ILE A 306 10.73 -28.45 7.62
C ILE A 306 11.27 -29.46 8.64
#